data_AF-A0A433K9G1-F1
#
_entry.id   AF-A0A433K9G1-F1
#
_cell.length_a   1.000
_cell.length_b   1.000
_cell.length_c   1.000
_cell.angle_alpha   90.00
_cell.angle_beta   90.00
_cell.angle_gamma   90.00
#
_symmetry.space_group_name_H-M   'P 1'
#
loop_
_entity.id
_entity.type
_entity.pdbx_description
1 polymer ?
#
loop_
_entity_poly.entity_id
_entity_poly.type
_entity_poly.pdbx_seq_one_letter_code
_entity_poly.pdbx_strand_id
1 'polypeptide(L)'
;MKFVIKLMLPFVLMVPAHAKTLIRFQKQITTHACYLGDLIDVSSDRSELMKLPLDSHPKPGETISRKQIVDWVIQKTGPLDYQWKGKSTTQVQQVVRTTGNELRRKAQTELEHQLSKRYDTITLNPKGLVKDSEFPLSEFHVELPESYPPAKQIAVRLIHGKYSIPVWFKISAYQSVLVAKHPLTNRTQLHQTDFILKKRDIAGLKNKPLTKLPQAIWLKKSINKNQILTFSDVAPTPQIIKGQWVQVTVFNRGISLLSKAIAEQDGYTGQLIRMKNPQSNKYFVARVTSSHQAEISS
;
A
#
# COMPACT_ATOMS: atom_id res chain seq x y z
N MET A 1 60.16 -94.60 -14.14
CA MET A 1 58.75 -94.20 -14.38
C MET A 1 58.62 -92.71 -14.16
N LYS A 2 58.07 -92.00 -15.16
CA LYS A 2 57.91 -90.55 -15.25
C LYS A 2 56.59 -90.13 -14.60
N PHE A 3 56.58 -89.09 -13.76
CA PHE A 3 55.43 -88.20 -13.61
C PHE A 3 55.93 -86.81 -13.18
N VAL A 4 56.03 -85.89 -14.15
CA VAL A 4 56.22 -84.45 -13.91
C VAL A 4 54.85 -83.82 -14.11
N ILE A 5 54.21 -83.41 -13.01
CA ILE A 5 52.98 -82.62 -13.04
C ILE A 5 53.38 -81.17 -13.35
N LYS A 6 53.16 -80.74 -14.60
CA LYS A 6 53.20 -79.33 -14.97
C LYS A 6 51.97 -78.64 -14.36
N LEU A 7 52.16 -77.99 -13.21
CA LEU A 7 51.18 -77.10 -12.63
C LEU A 7 51.16 -75.80 -13.46
N MET A 8 50.22 -75.69 -14.40
CA MET A 8 49.90 -74.43 -15.08
C MET A 8 49.18 -73.51 -14.09
N LEU A 9 49.84 -72.44 -13.67
CA LEU A 9 49.22 -71.33 -12.93
C LEU A 9 48.31 -70.56 -13.90
N PRO A 10 46.98 -70.45 -13.66
CA PRO A 10 46.15 -69.57 -14.45
C PRO A 10 46.48 -68.12 -14.09
N PHE A 11 46.98 -67.38 -15.07
CA PHE A 11 47.16 -65.93 -14.99
C PHE A 11 45.77 -65.29 -14.98
N VAL A 12 45.23 -65.02 -13.79
CA VAL A 12 43.98 -64.26 -13.66
C VAL A 12 44.28 -62.82 -14.06
N LEU A 13 43.87 -62.45 -15.27
CA LEU A 13 43.73 -61.05 -15.68
C LEU A 13 42.71 -60.39 -14.74
N MET A 14 43.19 -59.67 -13.73
CA MET A 14 42.40 -58.68 -13.01
C MET A 14 42.03 -57.57 -14.01
N VAL A 15 40.88 -57.70 -14.65
CA VAL A 15 40.24 -56.56 -15.32
C VAL A 15 39.87 -55.59 -14.21
N PRO A 16 40.33 -54.33 -14.22
CA PRO A 16 39.86 -53.34 -13.27
C PRO A 16 38.35 -53.25 -13.44
N ALA A 17 37.59 -53.61 -12.41
CA ALA A 17 36.17 -53.36 -12.38
C ALA A 17 36.00 -51.84 -12.50
N HIS A 18 35.56 -51.37 -13.67
CA HIS A 18 35.14 -49.99 -13.84
C HIS A 18 33.95 -49.77 -12.91
N ALA A 19 34.23 -49.29 -11.71
CA ALA A 19 33.19 -48.93 -10.76
C ALA A 19 32.41 -47.77 -11.37
N LYS A 20 31.09 -47.94 -11.48
CA LYS A 20 30.21 -46.88 -11.98
C LYS A 20 30.32 -45.65 -11.11
N THR A 21 30.35 -44.48 -11.72
CA THR A 21 30.36 -43.22 -10.99
C THR A 21 29.07 -43.10 -10.17
N LEU A 22 29.19 -42.99 -8.85
CA LEU A 22 28.05 -42.87 -7.94
C LEU A 22 27.58 -41.42 -7.89
N ILE A 23 26.29 -41.21 -8.15
CA ILE A 23 25.67 -39.88 -8.14
C ILE A 23 24.46 -39.87 -7.21
N ARG A 24 24.30 -38.80 -6.43
CA ARG A 24 23.09 -38.55 -5.63
C ARG A 24 22.83 -37.05 -5.49
N PHE A 25 21.59 -36.66 -5.20
CA PHE A 25 21.31 -35.27 -4.83
C PHE A 25 22.00 -34.86 -3.52
N GLN A 26 22.41 -33.58 -3.46
CA GLN A 26 22.77 -32.93 -2.20
C GLN A 26 21.59 -32.97 -1.23
N LYS A 27 21.90 -32.96 0.08
CA LYS A 27 20.86 -32.96 1.13
C LYS A 27 20.00 -31.70 1.08
N GLN A 28 20.60 -30.57 0.72
CA GLN A 28 19.95 -29.27 0.57
C GLN A 28 20.41 -28.65 -0.73
N ILE A 29 19.45 -28.25 -1.57
CA ILE A 29 19.70 -27.54 -2.83
C ILE A 29 19.00 -26.20 -2.70
N THR A 30 19.73 -25.13 -2.97
CA THR A 30 19.22 -23.77 -2.82
C THR A 30 19.17 -23.03 -4.15
N THR A 31 18.48 -21.89 -4.16
CA THR A 31 18.42 -20.97 -5.30
C THR A 31 19.77 -20.36 -5.67
N HIS A 32 20.77 -20.45 -4.78
CA HIS A 32 22.13 -19.98 -5.02
C HIS A 32 23.05 -21.02 -5.67
N ALA A 33 22.53 -22.20 -6.05
CA ALA A 33 23.32 -23.18 -6.78
C ALA A 33 23.89 -22.58 -8.08
N CYS A 34 25.20 -22.67 -8.23
CA CYS A 34 25.97 -22.13 -9.36
C CYS A 34 26.70 -23.25 -10.12
N TYR A 35 27.01 -24.36 -9.44
CA TYR A 35 27.75 -25.48 -10.00
C TYR A 35 26.97 -26.79 -9.82
N LEU A 36 27.31 -27.79 -10.63
CA LEU A 36 26.71 -29.13 -10.52
C LEU A 36 26.91 -29.73 -9.12
N GLY A 37 28.03 -29.45 -8.46
CA GLY A 37 28.32 -29.87 -7.08
C GLY A 37 27.33 -29.33 -6.04
N ASP A 38 26.66 -28.20 -6.33
CA ASP A 38 25.62 -27.63 -5.46
C ASP A 38 24.30 -28.41 -5.57
N LEU A 39 24.13 -29.20 -6.63
CA LEU A 39 22.94 -30.02 -6.88
C LEU A 39 23.16 -31.48 -6.49
N ILE A 40 24.35 -32.03 -6.77
CA ILE A 40 24.66 -33.45 -6.60
C ILE A 40 26.03 -33.67 -5.94
N ASP A 41 26.14 -34.79 -5.22
CA ASP A 41 27.42 -35.41 -4.88
C ASP A 41 27.80 -36.40 -5.98
N VAL A 42 29.07 -36.40 -6.37
CA VAL A 42 29.67 -37.36 -7.30
C VAL A 42 30.81 -38.08 -6.57
N SER A 43 31.00 -39.38 -6.84
CA SER A 43 32.13 -40.13 -6.31
C SER A 43 33.48 -39.56 -6.79
N SER A 44 34.54 -39.83 -6.03
CA SER A 44 35.85 -39.18 -6.20
C SER A 44 36.50 -39.41 -7.56
N ASP A 45 36.14 -40.50 -8.25
CA ASP A 45 36.59 -40.85 -9.61
C ASP A 45 36.18 -39.82 -10.67
N ARG A 46 35.13 -39.03 -10.42
CA ARG A 46 34.62 -37.99 -11.33
C ARG A 46 34.32 -36.67 -10.63
N SER A 47 35.11 -36.33 -9.62
CA SER A 47 34.91 -35.10 -8.82
C SER A 47 35.00 -33.80 -9.63
N GLU A 48 35.64 -33.82 -10.82
CA GLU A 48 35.68 -32.70 -11.74
C GLU A 48 34.29 -32.28 -12.25
N LEU A 49 33.34 -33.21 -12.33
CA LEU A 49 31.96 -32.91 -12.73
C LEU A 49 31.31 -31.90 -11.77
N MET A 50 31.68 -31.91 -10.49
CA MET A 50 31.13 -31.00 -9.49
C MET A 50 31.48 -29.53 -9.77
N LYS A 51 32.51 -29.25 -10.55
CA LYS A 51 32.96 -27.90 -10.91
C LYS A 51 32.27 -27.34 -12.16
N LEU A 52 31.40 -28.10 -12.80
CA LEU A 52 30.69 -27.65 -14.00
C LEU A 52 29.71 -26.53 -13.65
N PRO A 53 29.80 -25.34 -14.28
CA PRO A 53 28.86 -24.25 -14.05
C PRO A 53 27.49 -24.60 -14.62
N LEU A 54 26.43 -24.27 -13.88
CA LEU A 54 25.06 -24.46 -14.33
C LEU A 54 24.71 -23.42 -15.41
N ASP A 55 23.92 -23.85 -16.41
CA ASP A 55 23.44 -22.94 -17.45
C ASP A 55 22.39 -21.94 -16.92
N SER A 56 21.75 -22.25 -15.78
CA SER A 56 20.76 -21.40 -15.12
C SER A 56 20.69 -21.70 -13.63
N HIS A 57 20.30 -20.69 -12.83
CA HIS A 57 20.04 -20.88 -11.40
C HIS A 57 18.67 -21.54 -11.16
N PRO A 58 18.58 -22.51 -10.24
CA PRO A 58 17.31 -23.12 -9.88
C PRO A 58 16.35 -22.13 -9.21
N LYS A 59 15.05 -22.29 -9.46
CA LYS A 59 14.01 -21.40 -8.92
C LYS A 59 13.48 -21.90 -7.57
N PRO A 60 13.01 -21.00 -6.67
CA PRO A 60 12.35 -21.41 -5.44
C PRO A 60 11.20 -22.40 -5.70
N GLY A 61 11.24 -23.57 -5.03
CA GLY A 61 10.20 -24.59 -5.14
C GLY A 61 10.25 -25.45 -6.41
N GLU A 62 11.21 -25.21 -7.31
CA GLU A 62 11.43 -26.02 -8.50
C GLU A 62 11.75 -27.47 -8.13
N THR A 63 11.17 -28.42 -8.87
CA THR A 63 11.52 -29.85 -8.72
C THR A 63 12.53 -30.23 -9.77
N ILE A 64 13.73 -30.61 -9.32
CA ILE A 64 14.80 -31.12 -10.16
C ILE A 64 14.74 -32.64 -10.13
N SER A 65 14.71 -33.26 -11.31
CA SER A 65 14.71 -34.71 -11.47
C SER A 65 16.10 -35.25 -11.81
N ARG A 66 16.35 -36.50 -11.41
CA ARG A 66 17.53 -37.27 -11.81
C ARG A 66 17.73 -37.23 -13.32
N LYS A 67 16.65 -37.44 -14.08
CA LYS A 67 16.70 -37.49 -15.54
C LYS A 67 17.25 -36.19 -16.12
N GLN A 68 16.72 -35.05 -15.67
CA GLN A 68 17.21 -33.73 -16.11
C GLN A 68 18.72 -33.55 -15.83
N ILE A 69 19.20 -33.93 -14.64
CA ILE A 69 20.61 -33.82 -14.30
C ILE A 69 21.47 -34.73 -15.19
N VAL A 70 21.08 -35.99 -15.34
CA VAL A 70 21.85 -36.96 -16.13
C VAL A 70 21.88 -36.55 -17.60
N ASP A 71 20.73 -36.19 -18.19
CA ASP A 71 20.64 -35.75 -19.58
C ASP A 71 21.52 -34.50 -19.80
N TRP A 72 21.51 -33.56 -18.85
CA TRP A 72 22.36 -32.37 -18.88
C TRP A 72 23.86 -32.70 -18.80
N VAL A 73 24.28 -33.58 -17.87
CA VAL A 73 25.69 -34.00 -17.77
C VAL A 73 26.14 -34.71 -19.03
N ILE A 74 25.34 -35.64 -19.57
CA ILE A 74 25.68 -36.37 -20.80
C ILE A 74 25.82 -35.41 -21.98
N GLN A 75 24.96 -34.41 -22.08
CA GLN A 75 25.06 -33.38 -23.12
C GLN A 75 26.35 -32.56 -23.02
N LYS A 76 26.83 -32.27 -21.82
CA LYS A 76 28.03 -31.44 -21.59
C LYS A 76 29.34 -32.21 -21.66
N THR A 77 29.36 -33.46 -21.19
CA THR A 77 30.61 -34.22 -21.00
C THR A 77 30.69 -35.51 -21.82
N GLY A 78 29.64 -35.84 -22.57
CA GLY A 78 29.52 -37.11 -23.29
C GLY A 78 28.97 -38.25 -22.41
N PRO A 79 28.90 -39.48 -22.96
CA PRO A 79 28.32 -40.63 -22.28
C PRO A 79 28.93 -40.87 -20.89
N LEU A 80 28.07 -41.16 -19.92
CA LEU A 80 28.45 -41.39 -18.52
C LEU A 80 27.95 -42.75 -18.05
N ASP A 81 28.84 -43.62 -17.59
CA ASP A 81 28.44 -44.83 -16.86
C ASP A 81 28.29 -44.50 -15.37
N TYR A 82 27.05 -44.49 -14.89
CA TYR A 82 26.73 -44.02 -13.55
C TYR A 82 25.77 -44.96 -12.81
N GLN A 83 25.80 -44.85 -11.48
CA GLN A 83 24.81 -45.42 -10.59
C GLN A 83 24.19 -44.31 -9.75
N TRP A 84 22.86 -44.17 -9.82
CA TRP A 84 22.14 -43.18 -9.01
C TRP A 84 21.76 -43.75 -7.64
N LYS A 85 21.98 -42.98 -6.57
CA LYS A 85 21.62 -43.35 -5.20
C LYS A 85 20.66 -42.34 -4.58
N GLY A 86 19.63 -42.83 -3.91
CA GLY A 86 18.65 -41.99 -3.20
C GLY A 86 17.49 -41.53 -4.09
N LYS A 87 16.93 -40.36 -3.78
CA LYS A 87 15.69 -39.85 -4.39
C LYS A 87 15.88 -39.58 -5.88
N SER A 88 14.85 -39.86 -6.69
CA SER A 88 14.82 -39.55 -8.13
C SER A 88 14.44 -38.11 -8.42
N THR A 89 13.92 -37.38 -7.43
CA THR A 89 13.59 -35.95 -7.50
C THR A 89 13.96 -35.26 -6.19
N THR A 90 14.14 -33.95 -6.28
CA THR A 90 14.40 -33.07 -5.14
C THR A 90 13.79 -31.70 -5.41
N GLN A 91 13.42 -30.98 -4.35
CA GLN A 91 12.85 -29.65 -4.45
C GLN A 91 13.86 -28.60 -4.01
N VAL A 92 14.02 -27.57 -4.82
CA VAL A 92 14.90 -26.42 -4.53
C VAL A 92 14.30 -25.64 -3.37
N GLN A 93 15.07 -25.53 -2.30
CA GLN A 93 14.70 -24.79 -1.09
C GLN A 93 15.14 -23.33 -1.24
N GLN A 94 14.24 -22.40 -0.93
CA GLN A 94 14.64 -21.02 -0.74
C GLN A 94 15.36 -20.92 0.62
N VAL A 95 16.50 -20.22 0.68
CA VAL A 95 17.11 -19.89 1.96
C VAL A 95 16.18 -18.90 2.66
N VAL A 96 15.55 -19.27 3.76
CA VAL A 96 14.71 -18.35 4.53
C VAL A 96 15.58 -17.64 5.57
N ARG A 97 15.84 -16.35 5.36
CA ARG A 97 16.56 -15.49 6.33
C ARG A 97 15.60 -14.63 7.15
N THR A 98 14.35 -14.47 6.71
CA THR A 98 13.32 -13.74 7.44
C THR A 98 11.95 -14.34 7.15
N THR A 99 11.21 -14.62 8.21
CA THR A 99 9.86 -15.19 8.11
C THR A 99 8.82 -14.12 7.76
N GLY A 100 7.71 -14.55 7.15
CA GLY A 100 6.58 -13.67 6.88
C GLY A 100 6.00 -13.02 8.14
N ASN A 101 6.09 -13.69 9.29
CA ASN A 101 5.66 -13.15 10.58
C ASN A 101 6.55 -11.99 11.05
N GLU A 102 7.87 -12.08 10.85
CA GLU A 102 8.82 -11.01 11.17
C GLU A 102 8.63 -9.79 10.27
N LEU A 103 8.45 -10.02 8.95
CA LEU A 103 8.11 -8.96 8.00
C LEU A 103 6.81 -8.26 8.39
N ARG A 104 5.76 -9.03 8.71
CA ARG A 104 4.48 -8.47 9.16
C ARG A 104 4.64 -7.64 10.43
N ARG A 105 5.39 -8.14 11.41
CA ARG A 105 5.64 -7.42 12.67
C ARG A 105 6.37 -6.10 12.42
N LYS A 106 7.43 -6.11 11.61
CA LYS A 106 8.16 -4.88 11.21
C LYS A 106 7.22 -3.86 10.54
N ALA A 107 6.42 -4.31 9.58
CA ALA A 107 5.45 -3.45 8.90
C ALA A 107 4.37 -2.89 9.85
N GLN A 108 3.86 -3.72 10.77
CA GLN A 108 2.87 -3.32 11.75
C GLN A 108 3.43 -2.26 12.71
N THR A 109 4.63 -2.48 13.26
CA THR A 109 5.27 -1.54 14.19
C THR A 109 5.46 -0.17 13.56
N GLU A 110 5.94 -0.09 12.32
CA GLU A 110 6.15 1.20 11.66
C GLU A 110 4.83 1.91 11.33
N LEU A 111 3.84 1.17 10.84
CA LEU A 111 2.51 1.73 10.59
C LEU A 111 1.84 2.23 11.88
N GLU A 112 1.95 1.47 12.97
CA GLU A 112 1.43 1.84 14.28
C GLU A 112 2.10 3.11 14.82
N HIS A 113 3.43 3.19 14.70
CA HIS A 113 4.21 4.36 15.07
C HIS A 113 3.81 5.61 14.25
N GLN A 114 3.58 5.48 12.95
CA GLN A 114 3.14 6.61 12.12
C GLN A 114 1.73 7.09 12.49
N LEU A 115 0.78 6.15 12.68
CA LEU A 115 -0.63 6.49 12.91
C LEU A 115 -0.88 6.96 14.36
N SER A 116 -0.20 6.39 15.36
CA SER A 116 -0.35 6.78 16.78
C SER A 116 -0.01 8.25 17.05
N LYS A 117 0.79 8.90 16.18
CA LYS A 117 1.06 10.35 16.25
C LYS A 117 -0.15 11.22 15.95
N ARG A 118 -1.17 10.69 15.27
CA ARG A 118 -2.30 11.47 14.72
C ARG A 118 -3.67 11.07 15.25
N TYR A 119 -3.83 9.85 15.76
CA TYR A 119 -5.13 9.30 16.16
C TYR A 119 -5.15 8.87 17.63
N ASP A 120 -6.31 9.01 18.27
CA ASP A 120 -6.49 8.70 19.69
C ASP A 120 -6.40 7.19 19.96
N THR A 121 -6.91 6.38 19.03
CA THR A 121 -6.91 4.93 19.13
C THR A 121 -6.87 4.34 17.72
N ILE A 122 -6.03 3.34 17.53
CA ILE A 122 -5.88 2.66 16.24
C ILE A 122 -6.04 1.15 16.42
N THR A 123 -6.58 0.50 15.41
CA THR A 123 -6.64 -0.96 15.34
C THR A 123 -6.12 -1.39 13.98
N LEU A 124 -5.12 -2.25 13.98
CA LEU A 124 -4.46 -2.78 12.80
C LEU A 124 -4.74 -4.27 12.71
N ASN A 125 -5.51 -4.67 11.68
CA ASN A 125 -5.80 -6.07 11.43
C ASN A 125 -5.06 -6.51 10.16
N PRO A 126 -4.01 -7.35 10.28
CA PRO A 126 -3.27 -7.81 9.11
C PRO A 126 -4.17 -8.63 8.18
N LYS A 127 -3.93 -8.53 6.87
CA LYS A 127 -4.66 -9.26 5.84
C LYS A 127 -3.71 -10.15 5.05
N GLY A 128 -4.10 -11.42 4.92
CA GLY A 128 -3.37 -12.41 4.14
C GLY A 128 -2.09 -12.89 4.80
N LEU A 129 -1.44 -13.83 4.14
CA LEU A 129 -0.14 -14.36 4.54
C LEU A 129 0.96 -13.58 3.82
N VAL A 130 2.00 -13.21 4.58
CA VAL A 130 3.23 -12.64 4.03
C VAL A 130 4.17 -13.81 3.75
N LYS A 131 4.76 -13.86 2.55
CA LYS A 131 5.72 -14.90 2.21
C LYS A 131 7.05 -14.67 2.92
N ASP A 132 7.74 -15.75 3.24
CA ASP A 132 9.11 -15.70 3.74
C ASP A 132 10.06 -15.08 2.72
N SER A 133 11.18 -14.55 3.21
CA SER A 133 12.20 -13.90 2.40
C SER A 133 13.59 -14.50 2.63
N GLU A 134 14.37 -14.49 1.54
CA GLU A 134 15.80 -14.80 1.55
C GLU A 134 16.67 -13.63 2.01
N PHE A 135 16.10 -12.43 2.14
CA PHE A 135 16.82 -11.25 2.60
C PHE A 135 16.68 -11.06 4.12
N PRO A 136 17.72 -10.59 4.82
CA PRO A 136 17.64 -10.22 6.23
C PRO A 136 16.64 -9.10 6.50
N LEU A 137 15.92 -9.18 7.62
CA LEU A 137 14.92 -8.19 8.06
C LEU A 137 15.47 -6.75 8.14
N SER A 138 16.76 -6.61 8.48
CA SER A 138 17.45 -5.32 8.59
C SER A 138 17.64 -4.62 7.26
N GLU A 139 17.66 -5.35 6.15
CA GLU A 139 17.88 -4.80 4.80
C GLU A 139 16.60 -4.28 4.15
N PHE A 140 15.44 -4.52 4.77
CA PHE A 140 14.15 -3.99 4.31
C PHE A 140 13.91 -2.57 4.79
N HIS A 141 13.68 -1.68 3.83
CA HIS A 141 13.17 -0.33 4.04
C HIS A 141 11.65 -0.35 4.04
N VAL A 142 11.02 0.48 4.87
CA VAL A 142 9.55 0.55 4.99
C VAL A 142 9.06 1.79 4.26
N GLU A 143 8.14 1.60 3.31
CA GLU A 143 7.43 2.69 2.65
C GLU A 143 5.94 2.65 3.04
N LEU A 144 5.43 3.82 3.42
CA LEU A 144 4.08 4.01 3.94
C LEU A 144 3.37 5.11 3.16
N PRO A 145 2.09 4.93 2.78
CA PRO A 145 1.32 6.00 2.17
C PRO A 145 1.01 7.09 3.20
N GLU A 146 1.06 8.35 2.76
CA GLU A 146 0.61 9.49 3.56
C GLU A 146 -0.75 9.99 3.08
N SER A 147 -1.79 9.75 3.87
CA SER A 147 -3.12 10.32 3.61
C SER A 147 -3.83 10.68 4.90
N TYR A 148 -4.65 11.75 4.84
CA TYR A 148 -5.54 12.12 5.94
C TYR A 148 -6.92 12.52 5.40
N PRO A 149 -8.01 11.86 5.84
CA PRO A 149 -8.06 10.70 6.74
C PRO A 149 -7.34 9.45 6.17
N PRO A 150 -7.01 8.45 7.00
CA PRO A 150 -6.30 7.27 6.52
C PRO A 150 -7.27 6.39 5.72
N ALA A 151 -6.78 5.64 4.74
CA ALA A 151 -7.62 4.65 4.04
C ALA A 151 -8.07 3.52 4.98
N LYS A 152 -9.20 2.85 4.68
CA LYS A 152 -9.65 1.66 5.44
C LYS A 152 -8.69 0.48 5.32
N GLN A 153 -7.87 0.46 4.27
CA GLN A 153 -6.87 -0.55 4.02
C GLN A 153 -5.60 0.13 3.56
N ILE A 154 -4.48 -0.19 4.21
CA ILE A 154 -3.16 0.37 3.91
C ILE A 154 -2.24 -0.79 3.56
N ALA A 155 -1.50 -0.64 2.45
CA ALA A 155 -0.36 -1.49 2.13
C ALA A 155 0.91 -0.83 2.64
N VAL A 156 1.59 -1.51 3.56
CA VAL A 156 2.96 -1.17 3.95
C VAL A 156 3.90 -1.92 3.03
N ARG A 157 4.77 -1.23 2.31
CA ARG A 157 5.71 -1.89 1.39
C ARG A 157 7.05 -2.07 2.09
N LEU A 158 7.51 -3.32 2.13
CA LEU A 158 8.87 -3.65 2.56
C LEU A 158 9.74 -3.81 1.31
N ILE A 159 10.74 -2.95 1.16
CA ILE A 159 11.54 -2.80 -0.06
C ILE A 159 12.98 -3.23 0.20
N HIS A 160 13.50 -4.10 -0.68
CA HIS A 160 14.90 -4.50 -0.73
C HIS A 160 15.36 -4.51 -2.21
N GLY A 161 16.14 -3.51 -2.61
CA GLY A 161 16.53 -3.32 -4.02
C GLY A 161 15.31 -3.23 -4.94
N LYS A 162 15.20 -4.15 -5.90
CA LYS A 162 14.05 -4.26 -6.82
C LYS A 162 12.86 -5.06 -6.28
N TYR A 163 12.99 -5.67 -5.10
CA TYR A 163 11.96 -6.51 -4.50
C TYR A 163 11.07 -5.68 -3.58
N SER A 164 9.75 -5.79 -3.73
CA SER A 164 8.75 -5.13 -2.88
C SER A 164 7.75 -6.16 -2.35
N ILE A 165 7.67 -6.29 -1.04
CA ILE A 165 6.71 -7.15 -0.35
C ILE A 165 5.60 -6.28 0.27
N PRO A 166 4.38 -6.26 -0.29
CA PRO A 166 3.26 -5.53 0.29
C PRO A 166 2.66 -6.29 1.48
N VAL A 167 2.58 -5.65 2.63
CA VAL A 167 1.89 -6.14 3.82
C VAL A 167 0.63 -5.31 4.03
N TRP A 168 -0.53 -5.94 3.88
CA TRP A 168 -1.83 -5.26 3.95
C TRP A 168 -2.40 -5.27 5.36
N PHE A 169 -2.95 -4.14 5.77
CA PHE A 169 -3.67 -3.99 7.04
C PHE A 169 -5.03 -3.35 6.79
N LYS A 170 -6.07 -3.90 7.44
CA LYS A 170 -7.34 -3.20 7.63
C LYS A 170 -7.20 -2.29 8.85
N ILE A 171 -7.59 -1.03 8.69
CA ILE A 171 -7.37 0.04 9.65
C ILE A 171 -8.71 0.51 10.20
N SER A 172 -8.76 0.68 11.51
CA SER A 172 -9.69 1.60 12.17
C SER A 172 -8.88 2.66 12.90
N ALA A 173 -9.24 3.92 12.68
CA ALA A 173 -8.51 5.08 13.20
C ALA A 173 -9.50 6.04 13.85
N TYR A 174 -9.51 6.07 15.19
CA TYR A 174 -10.45 6.84 15.97
C TYR A 174 -9.93 8.23 16.27
N GLN A 175 -10.78 9.23 16.03
CA GLN A 175 -10.52 10.62 16.38
C GLN A 175 -11.79 11.25 16.94
N SER A 176 -11.62 12.17 17.89
CA SER A 176 -12.71 13.02 18.39
C SER A 176 -13.12 14.06 17.33
N VAL A 177 -14.33 13.92 16.79
CA VAL A 177 -14.85 14.74 15.67
C VAL A 177 -16.26 15.25 15.95
N LEU A 178 -16.67 16.32 15.26
CA LEU A 178 -18.02 16.87 15.37
C LEU A 178 -19.04 15.97 14.69
N VAL A 179 -20.08 15.64 15.45
CA VAL A 179 -21.19 14.79 15.02
C VAL A 179 -22.50 15.52 15.24
N ALA A 180 -23.39 15.51 14.24
CA ALA A 180 -24.68 16.20 14.31
C ALA A 180 -25.61 15.56 15.37
N LYS A 181 -26.22 16.37 16.24
CA LYS A 181 -27.14 15.92 17.29
C LYS A 181 -28.56 15.66 16.76
N HIS A 182 -28.94 16.33 15.69
CA HIS A 182 -30.21 16.21 14.98
C HIS A 182 -29.99 16.47 13.48
N PRO A 183 -30.98 16.19 12.61
CA PRO A 183 -30.90 16.57 11.21
C PRO A 183 -30.80 18.10 11.04
N LEU A 184 -30.05 18.55 10.05
CA LEU A 184 -29.96 19.95 9.63
C LEU A 184 -30.07 20.01 8.11
N THR A 185 -30.83 20.98 7.60
CA THR A 185 -30.99 21.20 6.15
C THR A 185 -29.83 22.01 5.58
N ASN A 186 -29.65 21.96 4.26
CA ASN A 186 -28.75 22.88 3.58
C ASN A 186 -29.12 24.35 3.86
N ARG A 187 -28.14 25.24 3.68
CA ARG A 187 -28.21 26.68 3.95
C ARG A 187 -28.55 27.05 5.41
N THR A 188 -28.42 26.11 6.33
CA THR A 188 -28.59 26.36 7.76
C THR A 188 -27.30 26.91 8.35
N GLN A 189 -27.37 28.05 9.05
CA GLN A 189 -26.25 28.55 9.85
C GLN A 189 -25.94 27.57 10.98
N LEU A 190 -24.68 27.20 11.11
CA LEU A 190 -24.27 26.19 12.08
C LEU A 190 -23.90 26.81 13.42
N HIS A 191 -24.43 26.23 14.50
CA HIS A 191 -24.12 26.59 15.88
C HIS A 191 -23.44 25.42 16.61
N GLN A 192 -22.63 25.72 17.62
CA GLN A 192 -21.95 24.68 18.41
C GLN A 192 -22.94 23.72 19.08
N THR A 193 -24.14 24.20 19.43
CA THR A 193 -25.22 23.43 20.07
C THR A 193 -25.79 22.31 19.20
N ASP A 194 -25.61 22.42 17.87
CA ASP A 194 -26.11 21.44 16.89
C ASP A 194 -25.21 20.19 16.81
N PHE A 195 -23.99 20.31 17.34
CA PHE A 195 -22.95 19.27 17.25
C PHE A 195 -22.49 18.82 18.64
N ILE A 196 -21.87 17.65 18.66
CA ILE A 196 -21.20 17.10 19.83
C ILE A 196 -19.90 16.43 19.38
N LEU A 197 -18.83 16.59 20.17
CA LEU A 197 -17.60 15.85 19.96
C LEU A 197 -17.81 14.38 20.35
N LYS A 198 -17.58 13.48 19.39
CA LYS A 198 -17.61 12.03 19.62
C LYS A 198 -16.38 11.39 19.01
N LYS A 199 -15.81 10.42 19.71
CA LYS A 199 -14.80 9.51 19.14
C LYS A 199 -15.46 8.66 18.06
N ARG A 200 -14.99 8.79 16.82
CA ARG A 200 -15.48 8.03 15.67
C ARG A 200 -14.31 7.48 14.87
N ASP A 201 -14.51 6.31 14.27
CA ASP A 201 -13.61 5.78 13.25
C ASP A 201 -13.71 6.65 12.00
N ILE A 202 -12.61 7.28 11.61
CA ILE A 202 -12.52 8.14 10.43
C ILE A 202 -11.76 7.48 9.28
N ALA A 203 -11.37 6.21 9.42
CA ALA A 203 -10.73 5.47 8.34
C ALA A 203 -11.66 5.35 7.12
N GLY A 204 -11.15 5.77 5.96
CA GLY A 204 -11.86 5.83 4.68
C GLY A 204 -12.85 6.98 4.51
N LEU A 205 -12.86 7.94 5.43
CA LEU A 205 -13.63 9.16 5.23
C LEU A 205 -13.02 9.96 4.08
N LYS A 206 -13.83 10.32 3.07
CA LYS A 206 -13.36 10.99 1.85
C LYS A 206 -12.83 12.40 2.11
N ASN A 207 -13.42 13.10 3.06
CA ASN A 207 -13.12 14.49 3.37
C ASN A 207 -12.67 14.60 4.82
N LYS A 208 -11.81 15.60 5.08
CA LYS A 208 -11.35 15.88 6.43
C LYS A 208 -12.53 16.14 7.38
N PRO A 209 -12.61 15.46 8.54
CA PRO A 209 -13.63 15.75 9.53
C PRO A 209 -13.31 17.06 10.25
N LEU A 210 -14.34 17.76 10.71
CA LEU A 210 -14.20 18.93 11.55
C LEU A 210 -14.12 18.50 13.03
N THR A 211 -13.11 19.00 13.74
CA THR A 211 -12.93 18.81 15.20
C THR A 211 -13.34 20.05 15.99
N LYS A 212 -13.47 21.19 15.32
CA LYS A 212 -13.97 22.45 15.86
C LYS A 212 -14.81 23.11 14.78
N LEU A 213 -15.87 23.81 15.17
CA LEU A 213 -16.75 24.51 14.25
C LEU A 213 -16.16 25.89 13.96
N PRO A 214 -15.86 26.22 12.68
CA PRO A 214 -15.53 27.58 12.27
C PRO A 214 -16.65 28.58 12.60
N GLN A 215 -16.32 29.86 12.71
CA GLN A 215 -17.32 30.93 12.83
C GLN A 215 -17.94 31.24 11.46
N ALA A 216 -19.19 31.73 11.49
CA ALA A 216 -19.91 32.22 10.31
C ALA A 216 -19.88 31.24 9.11
N ILE A 217 -20.26 29.99 9.37
CA ILE A 217 -20.43 28.97 8.34
C ILE A 217 -21.86 28.45 8.30
N TRP A 218 -22.26 28.02 7.12
CA TRP A 218 -23.51 27.33 6.89
C TRP A 218 -23.29 25.99 6.18
N LEU A 219 -24.31 25.16 6.22
CA LEU A 219 -24.28 23.84 5.65
C LEU A 219 -24.54 23.88 4.12
N LYS A 220 -23.64 23.32 3.30
CA LYS A 220 -23.84 23.22 1.84
C LYS A 220 -24.85 22.15 1.46
N LYS A 221 -24.92 21.06 2.23
CA LYS A 221 -25.75 19.88 1.98
C LYS A 221 -26.34 19.40 3.29
N SER A 222 -27.60 18.99 3.30
CA SER A 222 -28.24 18.48 4.51
C SER A 222 -27.44 17.35 5.15
N ILE A 223 -27.39 17.35 6.49
CA ILE A 223 -26.69 16.35 7.30
C ILE A 223 -27.68 15.71 8.25
N ASN A 224 -27.62 14.39 8.39
CA ASN A 224 -28.49 13.63 9.28
C ASN A 224 -27.91 13.55 10.69
N LYS A 225 -28.77 13.28 11.67
CA LYS A 225 -28.35 12.93 13.03
C LYS A 225 -27.28 11.83 13.00
N ASN A 226 -26.29 11.97 13.88
CA ASN A 226 -25.15 11.06 14.04
C ASN A 226 -24.13 11.02 12.87
N GLN A 227 -24.29 11.82 11.81
CA GLN A 227 -23.28 11.96 10.77
C GLN A 227 -22.12 12.85 11.22
N ILE A 228 -20.91 12.53 10.73
CA ILE A 228 -19.68 13.29 10.97
C ILE A 228 -19.70 14.52 10.06
N LEU A 229 -19.50 15.71 10.64
CA LEU A 229 -19.37 16.95 9.88
C LEU A 229 -17.97 17.03 9.25
N THR A 230 -17.90 17.26 7.95
CA THR A 230 -16.62 17.36 7.21
C THR A 230 -16.45 18.73 6.54
N PHE A 231 -15.22 19.06 6.14
CA PHE A 231 -14.92 20.32 5.45
C PHE A 231 -15.69 20.47 4.12
N SER A 232 -16.09 19.38 3.47
CA SER A 232 -16.88 19.45 2.23
C SER A 232 -18.33 19.85 2.44
N ASP A 233 -18.83 19.72 3.68
CA ASP A 233 -20.23 19.94 4.03
C ASP A 233 -20.52 21.40 4.39
N VAL A 234 -19.48 22.21 4.59
CA VAL A 234 -19.59 23.59 5.07
C VAL A 234 -19.09 24.60 4.03
N ALA A 235 -19.64 25.79 4.09
CA ALA A 235 -19.14 26.98 3.40
C ALA A 235 -19.23 28.19 4.34
N PRO A 236 -18.47 29.26 4.08
CA PRO A 236 -18.72 30.54 4.73
C PRO A 236 -20.18 30.98 4.49
N THR A 237 -20.80 31.57 5.49
CA THR A 237 -22.12 32.18 5.34
C THR A 237 -21.98 33.45 4.50
N PRO A 238 -22.77 33.63 3.42
CA PRO A 238 -22.74 34.86 2.65
C PRO A 238 -23.30 36.02 3.48
N GLN A 239 -22.81 37.24 3.22
CA GLN A 239 -23.31 38.47 3.87
C GLN A 239 -24.69 38.87 3.35
N ILE A 240 -24.98 38.46 2.11
CA ILE A 240 -26.25 38.65 1.43
C ILE A 240 -26.65 37.31 0.81
N ILE A 241 -27.87 36.87 1.07
CA ILE A 241 -28.49 35.66 0.52
C ILE A 241 -29.39 36.07 -0.65
N LYS A 242 -29.51 35.23 -1.66
CA LYS A 242 -30.47 35.42 -2.76
C LYS A 242 -31.89 35.66 -2.21
N GLY A 243 -32.56 36.67 -2.73
CA GLY A 243 -33.91 37.09 -2.35
C GLY A 243 -33.97 38.02 -1.13
N GLN A 244 -32.82 38.29 -0.49
CA GLN A 244 -32.76 39.17 0.66
C GLN A 244 -32.85 40.64 0.27
N TRP A 245 -33.47 41.44 1.13
CA TRP A 245 -33.47 42.90 1.04
C TRP A 245 -32.12 43.45 1.44
N VAL A 246 -31.57 44.31 0.58
CA VAL A 246 -30.24 44.92 0.74
C VAL A 246 -30.37 46.43 0.66
N GLN A 247 -29.69 47.12 1.56
CA GLN A 247 -29.49 48.56 1.49
C GLN A 247 -28.31 48.86 0.58
N VAL A 248 -28.57 49.58 -0.51
CA VAL A 248 -27.56 49.97 -1.50
C VAL A 248 -27.25 51.45 -1.35
N THR A 249 -25.99 51.77 -1.09
CA THR A 249 -25.49 53.14 -1.06
C THR A 249 -24.91 53.50 -2.42
N VAL A 250 -25.46 54.51 -3.07
CA VAL A 250 -24.98 54.99 -4.37
C VAL A 250 -24.25 56.29 -4.16
N PHE A 251 -22.97 56.34 -4.54
CA PHE A 251 -22.17 57.56 -4.50
C PHE A 251 -22.04 58.13 -5.90
N ASN A 252 -22.49 59.37 -6.09
CA ASN A 252 -22.36 60.09 -7.36
C ASN A 252 -22.09 61.58 -7.09
N ARG A 253 -20.94 62.09 -7.55
CA ARG A 253 -20.58 63.54 -7.52
C ARG A 253 -20.80 64.21 -6.15
N GLY A 254 -20.41 63.55 -5.06
CA GLY A 254 -20.54 64.07 -3.70
C GLY A 254 -21.92 63.90 -3.05
N ILE A 255 -22.90 63.31 -3.74
CA ILE A 255 -24.21 62.96 -3.19
C ILE A 255 -24.23 61.45 -2.87
N SER A 256 -24.71 61.10 -1.67
CA SER A 256 -24.97 59.73 -1.25
C SER A 256 -26.47 59.46 -1.25
N LEU A 257 -26.90 58.47 -2.03
CA LEU A 257 -28.29 58.02 -2.08
C LEU A 257 -28.41 56.62 -1.47
N LEU A 258 -29.36 56.45 -0.56
CA LEU A 258 -29.73 55.15 -0.02
C LEU A 258 -30.93 54.59 -0.77
N SER A 259 -30.80 53.38 -1.30
CA SER A 259 -31.87 52.67 -1.98
C SER A 259 -32.03 51.25 -1.43
N LYS A 260 -33.21 50.65 -1.62
CA LYS A 260 -33.46 49.24 -1.27
C LYS A 260 -33.49 48.40 -2.55
N ALA A 261 -32.88 47.23 -2.48
CA ALA A 261 -32.85 46.28 -3.58
C ALA A 261 -33.01 44.85 -3.07
N ILE A 262 -33.34 43.93 -3.98
CA ILE A 262 -33.42 42.49 -3.70
C ILE A 262 -32.23 41.82 -4.38
N ALA A 263 -31.47 41.02 -3.64
CA ALA A 263 -30.33 40.29 -4.19
C ALA A 263 -30.76 39.14 -5.10
N GLU A 264 -30.16 39.00 -6.28
CA GLU A 264 -30.47 37.91 -7.21
C GLU A 264 -29.58 36.67 -7.00
N GLN A 265 -28.53 36.81 -6.20
CA GLN A 265 -27.57 35.76 -5.87
C GLN A 265 -26.94 35.99 -4.48
N ASP A 266 -26.35 34.93 -3.92
CA ASP A 266 -25.58 35.02 -2.68
C ASP A 266 -24.33 35.89 -2.90
N GLY A 267 -23.93 36.67 -1.90
CA GLY A 267 -22.79 37.59 -1.97
C GLY A 267 -21.95 37.63 -0.71
N TYR A 268 -20.64 37.67 -0.92
CA TYR A 268 -19.64 37.85 0.13
C TYR A 268 -19.04 39.26 0.04
N THR A 269 -18.51 39.77 1.15
CA THR A 269 -17.85 41.09 1.19
C THR A 269 -16.86 41.27 0.04
N GLY A 270 -16.94 42.42 -0.63
CA GLY A 270 -16.12 42.77 -1.80
C GLY A 270 -16.64 42.23 -3.13
N GLN A 271 -17.58 41.28 -3.14
CA GLN A 271 -18.12 40.73 -4.39
C GLN A 271 -19.13 41.67 -5.04
N LEU A 272 -19.11 41.71 -6.37
CA LEU A 272 -20.14 42.34 -7.18
C LEU A 272 -21.27 41.34 -7.41
N ILE A 273 -22.48 41.67 -6.95
CA ILE A 273 -23.66 40.83 -7.13
C ILE A 273 -24.78 41.56 -7.85
N ARG A 274 -25.56 40.82 -8.65
CA ARG A 274 -26.74 41.35 -9.33
C ARG A 274 -27.86 41.55 -8.33
N MET A 275 -28.53 42.70 -8.43
CA MET A 275 -29.66 43.08 -7.60
C MET A 275 -30.79 43.63 -8.46
N LYS A 276 -32.01 43.58 -7.92
CA LYS A 276 -33.22 44.12 -8.54
C LYS A 276 -33.76 45.28 -7.70
N ASN A 277 -34.02 46.41 -8.34
CA ASN A 277 -34.77 47.50 -7.72
C ASN A 277 -36.28 47.16 -7.79
N PRO A 278 -36.99 47.02 -6.66
CA PRO A 278 -38.39 46.64 -6.65
C PRO A 278 -39.33 47.76 -7.13
N GLN A 279 -38.92 49.03 -7.09
CA GLN A 279 -39.71 50.16 -7.56
C GLN A 279 -39.65 50.31 -9.08
N SER A 280 -38.47 50.16 -9.68
CA SER A 280 -38.29 50.33 -11.13
C SER A 280 -38.26 49.02 -11.92
N ASN A 281 -38.23 47.88 -11.23
CA ASN A 281 -37.99 46.55 -11.80
C ASN A 281 -36.67 46.39 -12.59
N LYS A 282 -35.75 47.37 -12.51
CA LYS A 282 -34.46 47.32 -13.19
C LYS A 282 -33.44 46.51 -12.39
N TYR A 283 -32.53 45.86 -13.11
CA TYR A 283 -31.38 45.16 -12.53
C TYR A 283 -30.14 46.03 -12.58
N PHE A 284 -29.29 45.88 -11.57
CA PHE A 284 -27.99 46.52 -11.52
C PHE A 284 -27.01 45.66 -10.72
N VAL A 285 -25.74 46.05 -10.70
CA VAL A 285 -24.69 45.36 -9.96
C VAL A 285 -24.19 46.28 -8.85
N ALA A 286 -24.01 45.73 -7.65
CA ALA A 286 -23.47 46.45 -6.51
C ALA A 286 -22.43 45.59 -5.78
N ARG A 287 -21.45 46.24 -5.17
CA ARG A 287 -20.40 45.60 -4.36
C ARG A 287 -20.90 45.39 -2.95
N VAL A 288 -20.87 44.16 -2.44
CA VAL A 288 -21.24 43.85 -1.06
C VAL A 288 -20.22 44.46 -0.11
N THR A 289 -20.68 45.26 0.86
CA THR A 289 -19.80 45.91 1.85
C THR A 289 -19.88 45.24 3.21
N SER A 290 -21.09 44.88 3.65
CA SER A 290 -21.33 44.20 4.91
C SER A 290 -22.64 43.41 4.87
N SER A 291 -23.05 42.84 6.01
CA SER A 291 -24.32 42.12 6.10
C SER A 291 -25.47 43.04 5.69
N HIS A 292 -26.28 42.59 4.72
CA HIS A 292 -27.41 43.36 4.18
C HIS A 292 -27.05 44.71 3.53
N GLN A 293 -25.77 44.98 3.24
CA GLN A 293 -25.32 46.26 2.69
C GLN A 293 -24.47 46.08 1.43
N ALA A 294 -24.67 46.97 0.47
CA ALA A 294 -23.86 47.06 -0.72
C ALA A 294 -23.71 48.51 -1.19
N GLU A 295 -22.80 48.73 -2.13
CA GLU A 295 -22.55 50.04 -2.70
C GLU A 295 -22.37 50.01 -4.21
N ILE A 296 -22.65 51.16 -4.82
CA ILE A 296 -22.30 51.46 -6.20
C ILE A 296 -21.40 52.69 -6.15
N SER A 297 -20.13 52.50 -6.51
CA SER A 297 -19.20 53.59 -6.75
C SER A 297 -19.22 53.88 -8.25
N SER A 298 -19.65 55.08 -8.64
CA SER A 298 -19.53 55.58 -10.01
C SER A 298 -18.38 56.58 -10.12
#